data_AF-A0A0L0ULC9-F1
#
_entry.id   AF-A0A0L0ULC9-F1
#
_cell.length_a   1.000
_cell.length_b   1.000
_cell.length_c   1.000
_cell.angle_alpha   90.00
_cell.angle_beta   90.00
_cell.angle_gamma   90.00
#
_symmetry.space_group_name_H-M   'P 1'
#
loop_
_entity.id
_entity.type
_entity.pdbx_description
1 polymer ?
#
loop_
_entity_poly.entity_id
_entity_poly.type
_entity_poly.pdbx_seq_one_letter_code
_entity_poly.pdbx_strand_id
1 'polypeptide(L)'
;MKAVECIDLSKAIIRKSEASDFGILQEEWGKTVAHLDIPLQRLTDLSHRTYNNSKRRAPRTRMVKLAESTIPLVKLIRTLYNNISNTTTKKMMFTLDTEINSETLSLLYKTPPTIRTQLENHVDILLESYEENRMGESRAEIRDLINKIARTVESTVVLLALYIIPLSPKVNRIS
;
A
#
# COMPACT_ATOMS: atom_id res chain seq x y z
N MET A 1 8.13 28.86 -10.59
CA MET A 1 9.01 27.70 -10.39
C MET A 1 10.35 28.23 -9.88
N LYS A 2 10.70 27.94 -8.63
CA LYS A 2 11.91 28.48 -7.97
C LYS A 2 13.13 27.64 -8.36
N ALA A 3 14.33 28.23 -8.40
CA ALA A 3 15.57 27.54 -8.78
C ALA A 3 15.83 26.25 -7.98
N VAL A 4 15.39 26.21 -6.72
CA VAL A 4 15.47 25.04 -5.84
C VAL A 4 14.62 23.86 -6.37
N GLU A 5 13.39 24.11 -6.82
CA GLU A 5 12.50 23.08 -7.38
C GLU A 5 13.11 22.46 -8.66
N CYS A 6 13.79 23.28 -9.46
CA CYS A 6 14.46 22.83 -10.69
C CYS A 6 15.65 21.91 -10.37
N ILE A 7 16.48 22.28 -9.38
CA ILE A 7 17.62 21.46 -8.93
C ILE A 7 17.14 20.12 -8.37
N ASP A 8 16.07 20.11 -7.58
CA ASP A 8 15.50 18.88 -7.02
C ASP A 8 14.94 17.96 -8.10
N LEU A 9 14.27 18.54 -9.12
CA LEU A 9 13.78 17.79 -10.27
C LEU A 9 14.92 17.18 -11.09
N SER A 10 15.98 17.95 -11.40
CA SER A 10 17.14 17.44 -12.14
C SER A 10 17.83 16.29 -11.41
N LYS A 11 18.01 16.40 -10.09
CA LYS A 11 18.57 15.31 -9.27
C LYS A 11 17.69 14.06 -9.29
N ALA A 12 16.37 14.23 -9.22
CA ALA A 12 15.44 13.11 -9.27
C ALA A 12 15.47 12.39 -10.64
N ILE A 13 15.60 13.15 -11.74
CA ILE A 13 15.72 12.60 -13.10
C ILE A 13 16.99 11.77 -13.22
N ILE A 14 18.15 12.35 -12.86
CA ILE A 14 19.45 11.66 -12.92
C ILE A 14 19.41 10.36 -12.12
N ARG A 15 18.92 10.43 -10.88
CA ARG A 15 18.80 9.25 -10.02
C ARG A 15 17.90 8.17 -10.63
N LYS A 16 16.77 8.54 -11.24
CA LYS A 16 15.87 7.58 -11.89
C LYS A 16 16.46 7.01 -13.18
N SER A 17 17.24 7.78 -13.95
CA SER A 17 17.90 7.29 -15.17
C SER A 17 19.03 6.28 -14.89
N GLU A 18 19.64 6.36 -13.71
CA GLU A 18 20.70 5.44 -13.28
C GLU A 18 20.16 4.22 -12.50
N ALA A 19 18.88 4.25 -12.09
CA ALA A 19 18.26 3.18 -11.33
C ALA A 19 17.81 2.04 -12.25
N SER A 20 17.91 0.80 -11.77
CA SER A 20 17.25 -0.33 -12.41
C SER A 20 15.73 -0.19 -12.30
N ASP A 21 14.99 -0.81 -13.22
CA ASP A 21 13.52 -0.86 -13.15
C ASP A 21 13.04 -1.37 -11.79
N PHE A 22 13.74 -2.37 -11.25
CA PHE A 22 13.47 -2.87 -9.92
C PHE A 22 13.74 -1.83 -8.82
N GLY A 23 14.85 -1.10 -8.89
CA GLY A 23 15.15 -0.02 -7.94
C GLY A 23 14.10 1.09 -7.97
N ILE A 24 13.57 1.44 -9.15
CA ILE A 24 12.48 2.39 -9.31
C ILE A 24 11.20 1.89 -8.62
N LEU A 25 10.86 0.62 -8.82
CA LEU A 25 9.71 0.00 -8.16
C LEU A 25 9.87 -0.01 -6.64
N GLN A 26 11.03 -0.40 -6.12
CA GLN A 26 11.32 -0.42 -4.68
C GLN A 26 11.17 0.96 -4.05
N GLU A 27 11.59 2.02 -4.75
CA GLU A 27 11.39 3.39 -4.28
C GLU A 27 9.91 3.73 -4.12
N GLU A 28 9.07 3.43 -5.12
CA GLU A 28 7.63 3.67 -5.03
C GLU A 28 6.94 2.82 -3.97
N TRP A 29 7.35 1.56 -3.83
CA TRP A 29 6.85 0.67 -2.78
C TRP A 29 7.18 1.21 -1.39
N GLY A 30 8.40 1.73 -1.21
CA GLY A 30 8.83 2.36 0.03
C GLY A 30 8.03 3.62 0.37
N LYS A 31 7.68 4.44 -0.64
CA LYS A 31 6.78 5.58 -0.44
C LYS A 31 5.42 5.10 0.08
N THR A 32 4.84 4.06 -0.51
CA THR A 32 3.56 3.51 -0.03
C THR A 32 3.64 3.06 1.42
N VAL A 33 4.71 2.38 1.84
CA VAL A 33 4.90 1.97 3.24
C VAL A 33 4.80 3.15 4.21
N ALA A 34 5.43 4.28 3.88
CA ALA A 34 5.37 5.48 4.70
C ALA A 34 3.96 6.11 4.74
N HIS A 35 3.25 6.11 3.60
CA HIS A 35 1.90 6.70 3.54
C HIS A 35 0.84 5.87 4.27
N LEU A 36 1.04 4.56 4.42
CA LEU A 36 0.09 3.69 5.13
C LEU A 36 0.00 3.96 6.63
N ASP A 37 0.88 4.79 7.21
CA ASP A 37 0.76 5.27 8.59
C ASP A 37 -0.50 6.12 8.81
N ILE A 38 -0.91 6.90 7.81
CA ILE A 38 -2.09 7.77 7.89
C ILE A 38 -3.39 6.97 8.06
N PRO A 39 -3.75 6.04 7.15
CA PRO A 39 -4.96 5.22 7.35
C PRO A 39 -4.88 4.36 8.60
N LEU A 40 -3.70 3.86 9.00
CA LEU A 40 -3.52 3.12 10.25
C LEU A 40 -3.87 3.96 11.48
N GLN A 41 -3.38 5.20 11.54
CA GLN A 41 -3.67 6.11 12.65
C GLN A 41 -5.18 6.40 12.71
N ARG A 42 -5.78 6.75 11.58
CA ARG A 42 -7.22 7.07 11.50
C ARG A 42 -8.12 5.90 11.90
N LEU A 43 -7.77 4.69 11.48
CA LEU A 43 -8.48 3.46 11.89
C LEU A 43 -8.32 3.18 13.38
N THR A 44 -7.11 3.39 13.91
CA THR A 44 -6.82 3.25 15.34
C THR A 44 -7.65 4.24 16.14
N ASP A 45 -7.69 5.51 15.73
CA ASP A 45 -8.49 6.54 16.38
C ASP A 45 -9.98 6.19 16.35
N LEU A 46 -10.51 5.75 15.19
CA LEU A 46 -11.90 5.32 15.04
C LEU A 46 -12.22 4.12 15.94
N SER A 47 -11.31 3.14 16.05
CA SER A 47 -11.53 1.94 16.87
C SER A 47 -11.64 2.24 18.37
N HIS A 48 -10.98 3.29 18.86
CA HIS A 48 -11.01 3.68 20.27
C HIS A 48 -12.21 4.58 20.62
N ARG A 49 -13.07 4.97 19.67
CA ARG A 49 -14.19 5.87 19.96
C ARG A 49 -15.27 5.17 20.79
N THR A 50 -15.57 5.72 21.97
CA THR A 50 -16.63 5.26 22.87
C THR A 50 -17.98 5.95 22.62
N TYR A 51 -19.09 5.24 22.83
CA TYR A 51 -20.44 5.73 22.52
C TYR A 51 -21.29 5.98 23.79
N ASN A 52 -21.56 7.26 24.10
CA ASN A 52 -22.33 7.63 25.30
C ASN A 52 -23.87 7.70 25.11
N ASN A 53 -24.40 7.66 23.87
CA ASN A 53 -25.85 7.80 23.62
C ASN A 53 -26.51 6.50 23.13
N SER A 54 -27.57 6.07 23.83
CA SER A 54 -28.20 4.74 23.73
C SER A 54 -29.03 4.48 22.48
N LYS A 55 -29.54 5.52 21.78
CA LYS A 55 -30.48 5.35 20.66
C LYS A 55 -29.84 5.25 19.26
N ARG A 56 -28.52 5.43 19.13
CA ARG A 56 -27.80 5.44 17.83
C ARG A 56 -26.54 4.55 17.82
N ARG A 57 -26.57 3.45 18.58
CA ARG A 57 -25.38 2.59 18.79
C ARG A 57 -25.06 1.70 17.59
N ALA A 58 -26.07 1.11 16.93
CA ALA A 58 -25.82 0.00 16.00
C ALA A 58 -24.94 0.36 14.77
N PRO A 59 -25.18 1.44 14.00
CA PRO A 59 -24.30 1.82 12.89
C PRO A 59 -22.87 2.15 13.34
N ARG A 60 -22.73 2.98 14.39
CA ARG A 60 -21.43 3.40 14.93
C ARG A 60 -20.61 2.24 15.47
N THR A 61 -21.22 1.36 16.25
CA THR A 61 -20.55 0.14 16.74
C THR A 61 -20.08 -0.74 15.59
N ARG A 62 -20.82 -0.81 14.49
CA ARG A 62 -20.38 -1.56 13.30
C ARG A 62 -19.19 -0.90 12.61
N MET A 63 -19.17 0.43 12.50
CA MET A 63 -18.01 1.15 11.94
C MET A 63 -16.76 0.96 12.78
N VAL A 64 -16.87 0.99 14.11
CA VAL A 64 -15.77 0.66 15.04
C VAL A 64 -15.24 -0.75 14.77
N LYS A 65 -16.12 -1.76 14.70
CA LYS A 65 -15.71 -3.15 14.40
C LYS A 65 -15.09 -3.32 13.01
N LEU A 66 -15.60 -2.61 12.01
CA LEU A 66 -15.02 -2.60 10.67
C LEU A 66 -13.64 -1.94 10.66
N ALA A 67 -13.46 -0.87 11.43
CA ALA A 67 -12.16 -0.23 11.60
C ALA A 67 -11.15 -1.20 12.24
N GLU A 68 -11.51 -1.86 13.35
CA GLU A 68 -10.72 -2.89 14.01
C GLU A 68 -10.32 -4.02 13.05
N SER A 69 -11.25 -4.45 12.19
CA SER A 69 -11.01 -5.51 11.20
C SER A 69 -10.15 -5.04 10.02
N THR A 70 -10.13 -3.74 9.72
CA THR A 70 -9.35 -3.16 8.62
C THR A 70 -7.89 -2.92 9.05
N ILE A 71 -7.61 -2.63 10.33
CA ILE A 71 -6.24 -2.46 10.85
C ILE A 71 -5.30 -3.61 10.45
N PRO A 72 -5.60 -4.89 10.70
CA PRO A 72 -4.71 -5.98 10.33
C PRO A 72 -4.50 -6.09 8.81
N LEU A 73 -5.51 -5.79 7.99
CA LEU A 73 -5.37 -5.74 6.53
C LEU A 73 -4.34 -4.70 6.10
N VAL A 74 -4.44 -3.47 6.62
CA VAL A 74 -3.47 -2.40 6.30
C VAL A 74 -2.07 -2.78 6.77
N LYS A 75 -1.94 -3.40 7.95
CA LYS A 75 -0.65 -3.91 8.44
C LYS A 75 -0.06 -4.97 7.52
N LEU A 76 -0.86 -5.92 7.04
CA LEU A 76 -0.39 -6.96 6.11
C LEU A 76 0.10 -6.36 4.78
N ILE A 77 -0.65 -5.41 4.21
CA ILE A 77 -0.25 -4.69 2.99
C ILE A 77 1.05 -3.92 3.23
N ARG A 78 1.17 -3.22 4.36
CA ARG A 78 2.39 -2.51 4.74
C ARG A 78 3.58 -3.45 4.87
N THR A 79 3.39 -4.61 5.52
CA THR A 79 4.43 -5.62 5.68
C THR A 79 4.87 -6.19 4.34
N LEU A 80 3.93 -6.49 3.44
CA LEU A 80 4.24 -6.94 2.08
C LEU A 80 5.15 -5.92 1.38
N TYR A 81 4.72 -4.67 1.29
CA TYR A 81 5.50 -3.63 0.61
C TYR A 81 6.84 -3.36 1.28
N ASN A 82 6.89 -3.34 2.61
CA ASN A 82 8.13 -3.15 3.36
C ASN A 82 9.13 -4.27 3.10
N ASN A 83 8.67 -5.51 2.96
CA ASN A 83 9.55 -6.65 2.67
C ASN A 83 10.14 -6.59 1.26
N ILE A 84 9.40 -6.06 0.29
CA ILE A 84 9.85 -5.99 -1.11
C ILE A 84 10.55 -4.66 -1.45
N SER A 85 10.37 -3.61 -0.65
CA SER A 85 10.99 -2.30 -0.86
C SER A 85 12.32 -2.10 -0.13
N ASN A 86 12.56 -2.82 0.97
CA ASN A 86 13.65 -2.51 1.89
C ASN A 86 14.97 -3.14 1.45
N THR A 87 15.87 -2.30 0.95
CA THR A 87 17.24 -2.65 0.55
C THR A 87 18.27 -2.45 1.67
N THR A 88 17.88 -1.83 2.80
CA THR A 88 18.83 -1.24 3.75
C THR A 88 19.23 -2.17 4.90
N THR A 89 18.42 -3.18 5.24
CA THR A 89 18.66 -4.07 6.39
C THR A 89 18.73 -5.55 6.06
N LYS A 90 18.25 -5.97 4.89
CA LYS A 90 18.41 -7.34 4.39
C LYS A 90 18.99 -7.25 3.00
N LYS A 91 20.14 -7.87 2.78
CA LYS A 91 20.62 -8.16 1.43
C LYS A 91 19.50 -8.91 0.72
N MET A 92 18.77 -8.21 -0.14
CA MET A 92 17.63 -8.75 -0.86
C MET A 92 18.09 -10.05 -1.52
N MET A 93 17.31 -11.12 -1.37
CA MET A 93 17.67 -12.44 -1.92
C MET A 93 17.07 -12.66 -3.31
N PHE A 94 16.44 -11.64 -3.89
CA PHE A 94 15.79 -11.73 -5.18
C PHE A 94 15.87 -10.40 -5.96
N THR A 95 15.66 -10.51 -7.27
CA THR A 95 15.45 -9.41 -8.21
C THR A 95 14.23 -9.74 -9.07
N LEU A 96 13.81 -8.81 -9.94
CA LEU A 96 12.86 -9.12 -10.99
C LEU A 96 13.54 -9.76 -12.19
N ASP A 97 12.82 -10.66 -12.85
CA ASP A 97 13.16 -11.23 -14.14
C ASP A 97 13.42 -10.11 -15.15
N THR A 98 14.51 -10.23 -15.91
CA THR A 98 14.88 -9.30 -16.96
C THR A 98 13.95 -9.36 -18.17
N GLU A 99 13.16 -10.43 -18.33
CA GLU A 99 12.18 -10.59 -19.40
C GLU A 99 10.82 -9.95 -19.09
N ILE A 100 10.66 -9.30 -17.93
CA ILE A 100 9.43 -8.60 -17.58
C ILE A 100 9.11 -7.50 -18.61
N ASN A 101 7.89 -7.54 -19.16
CA ASN A 101 7.47 -6.53 -20.12
C ASN A 101 7.10 -5.19 -19.45
N SER A 102 7.16 -4.11 -20.22
CA SER A 102 6.89 -2.75 -19.73
C SER A 102 5.46 -2.57 -19.20
N GLU A 103 4.48 -3.33 -19.71
CA GLU A 103 3.10 -3.31 -19.22
C GLU A 103 3.01 -3.81 -17.78
N THR A 104 3.67 -4.94 -17.50
CA THR A 104 3.73 -5.54 -16.16
C THR A 104 4.51 -4.65 -15.19
N LEU A 105 5.64 -4.08 -15.63
CA LEU A 105 6.37 -3.08 -14.84
C LEU A 105 5.48 -1.87 -14.50
N SER A 106 4.73 -1.36 -15.47
CA SER A 106 3.79 -0.25 -15.24
C SER A 106 2.73 -0.62 -14.20
N LEU A 107 2.23 -1.86 -14.24
CA LEU A 107 1.24 -2.34 -13.28
C LEU A 107 1.83 -2.48 -11.87
N LEU A 108 3.02 -3.05 -11.73
CA LEU A 108 3.75 -3.14 -10.45
C LEU A 108 4.11 -1.76 -9.87
N TYR A 109 4.33 -0.77 -10.73
CA TYR A 109 4.57 0.62 -10.33
C TYR A 109 3.29 1.31 -9.83
N LYS A 110 2.16 1.11 -10.52
CA LYS A 110 0.88 1.79 -10.23
C LYS A 110 0.06 1.13 -9.13
N THR A 111 0.24 -0.15 -8.87
CA THR A 111 -0.54 -0.89 -7.86
C THR A 111 -0.40 -0.35 -6.43
N PRO A 112 0.81 -0.05 -5.91
CA PRO A 112 0.97 0.52 -4.57
C PRO A 112 0.23 1.84 -4.33
N PRO A 113 0.38 2.90 -5.17
CA PRO A 113 -0.38 4.13 -4.99
C PRO A 113 -1.88 3.90 -5.18
N THR A 114 -2.29 2.94 -6.02
CA THR A 114 -3.71 2.56 -6.18
C THR A 114 -4.27 1.97 -4.88
N ILE A 115 -3.58 1.03 -4.24
CA ILE A 115 -3.99 0.42 -2.96
C ILE A 115 -4.06 1.48 -1.87
N ARG A 116 -3.08 2.39 -1.80
CA ARG A 116 -3.10 3.53 -0.86
C ARG A 116 -4.39 4.33 -1.01
N THR A 117 -4.71 4.79 -2.21
CA THR A 117 -5.92 5.60 -2.46
C THR A 117 -7.19 4.82 -2.15
N GLN A 118 -7.27 3.53 -2.49
CA GLN A 118 -8.42 2.69 -2.14
C GLN A 118 -8.59 2.54 -0.63
N LEU A 119 -7.50 2.40 0.12
CA LEU A 119 -7.52 2.33 1.59
C LEU A 119 -7.92 3.66 2.22
N GLU A 120 -7.41 4.78 1.72
CA GLU A 120 -7.80 6.12 2.18
C GLU A 120 -9.30 6.33 2.00
N ASN A 121 -9.83 6.05 0.80
CA ASN A 121 -11.26 6.14 0.52
C ASN A 121 -12.09 5.22 1.43
N HIS A 122 -11.61 4.00 1.69
CA HIS A 122 -12.29 3.07 2.60
C HIS A 122 -12.36 3.63 4.02
N VAL A 123 -11.26 4.21 4.52
CA VAL A 123 -11.22 4.85 5.84
C VAL A 123 -12.12 6.08 5.89
N ASP A 124 -12.18 6.89 4.83
CA ASP A 124 -13.08 8.05 4.72
C ASP A 124 -14.54 7.62 4.88
N ILE A 125 -14.98 6.60 4.12
CA ILE A 125 -16.36 6.10 4.18
C ILE A 125 -16.70 5.55 5.57
N LEU A 126 -15.77 4.86 6.24
CA LEU A 126 -15.99 4.38 7.61
C LEU A 126 -16.19 5.53 8.60
N LEU A 127 -15.39 6.60 8.46
CA LEU A 127 -15.49 7.78 9.32
C LEU A 127 -16.78 8.57 9.06
N GLU A 128 -17.11 8.83 7.79
CA GLU A 128 -18.35 9.51 7.42
C GLU A 128 -19.58 8.73 7.90
N SER A 129 -19.60 7.42 7.65
CA SER A 129 -20.67 6.53 8.14
C SER A 129 -20.80 6.55 9.67
N TYR A 130 -19.67 6.65 10.38
CA TYR A 130 -19.66 6.77 11.84
C TYR A 130 -20.26 8.10 12.30
N GLU A 131 -19.82 9.22 11.71
CA GLU A 131 -20.27 10.56 12.08
C GLU A 131 -21.75 10.76 11.80
N GLU A 132 -22.16 10.45 10.56
CA GLU A 132 -23.54 10.57 10.09
C GLU A 132 -24.47 9.51 10.70
N ASN A 133 -23.91 8.48 11.35
CA ASN A 133 -24.65 7.34 11.87
C ASN A 133 -25.50 6.65 10.77
N ARG A 134 -24.94 6.56 9.56
CA ARG A 134 -25.55 5.91 8.40
C ARG A 134 -24.88 4.55 8.13
N MET A 135 -25.68 3.59 7.67
CA MET A 135 -25.17 2.26 7.32
C MET A 135 -25.81 1.66 6.06
N GLY A 136 -27.06 2.04 5.74
CA GLY A 136 -27.76 1.48 4.57
C GLY A 136 -27.04 1.84 3.27
N GLU A 137 -26.83 3.14 3.07
CA GLU A 137 -26.22 3.72 1.87
C GLU A 137 -24.75 3.30 1.71
N SER A 138 -23.95 3.36 2.78
CA SER A 138 -22.51 3.07 2.72
C SER A 138 -22.15 1.58 2.67
N ARG A 139 -23.07 0.66 2.94
CA ARG A 139 -22.75 -0.78 3.00
C ARG A 139 -22.24 -1.33 1.68
N ALA A 140 -22.89 -0.97 0.58
CA ALA A 140 -22.49 -1.44 -0.75
C ALA A 140 -21.10 -0.90 -1.10
N GLU A 141 -20.86 0.39 -0.83
CA GLU A 141 -19.60 1.07 -1.10
C GLU A 141 -18.43 0.50 -0.28
N ILE A 142 -18.63 0.26 1.03
CA ILE A 142 -17.64 -0.39 1.90
C ILE A 142 -17.26 -1.77 1.35
N ARG A 143 -18.25 -2.57 0.94
CA ARG A 143 -18.02 -3.90 0.38
C ARG A 143 -17.28 -3.83 -0.95
N ASP A 144 -17.63 -2.88 -1.80
CA ASP A 144 -17.01 -2.74 -3.11
C ASP A 144 -15.55 -2.27 -3.00
N LEU A 145 -15.25 -1.36 -2.07
CA LEU A 145 -13.88 -0.92 -1.81
C LEU A 145 -13.01 -2.04 -1.24
N ILE A 146 -13.48 -2.80 -0.25
CA ILE A 146 -12.68 -3.90 0.30
C ILE A 146 -12.41 -4.98 -0.77
N ASN A 147 -13.38 -5.25 -1.64
CA ASN A 147 -13.19 -6.17 -2.77
C ASN A 147 -12.18 -5.63 -3.81
N LYS A 148 -12.19 -4.31 -4.08
CA LYS A 148 -11.20 -3.67 -4.97
C LYS A 148 -9.79 -3.76 -4.39
N ILE A 149 -9.63 -3.54 -3.08
CA ILE A 149 -8.35 -3.67 -2.39
C ILE A 149 -7.85 -5.12 -2.49
N ALA A 150 -8.71 -6.09 -2.16
CA ALA A 150 -8.36 -7.51 -2.21
C ALA A 150 -7.88 -7.93 -3.61
N ARG A 151 -8.65 -7.62 -4.66
CA ARG A 151 -8.27 -7.92 -6.05
C ARG A 151 -6.96 -7.29 -6.47
N THR A 152 -6.71 -6.05 -6.02
CA THR A 152 -5.48 -5.32 -6.37
C THR A 152 -4.27 -5.96 -5.68
N VAL A 153 -4.38 -6.29 -4.38
CA VAL A 153 -3.34 -7.00 -3.63
C VAL A 153 -3.07 -8.38 -4.22
N GLU A 154 -4.11 -9.17 -4.50
CA GLU A 154 -3.99 -10.50 -5.11
C GLU A 154 -3.27 -10.43 -6.46
N SER A 155 -3.68 -9.50 -7.32
CA SER A 155 -3.03 -9.29 -8.63
C SER A 155 -1.56 -8.92 -8.46
N THR A 156 -1.22 -8.02 -7.53
CA THR A 156 0.18 -7.67 -7.24
C THR A 156 0.98 -8.89 -6.77
N VAL A 157 0.45 -9.67 -5.84
CA VAL A 157 1.14 -10.86 -5.31
C VAL A 157 1.37 -11.90 -6.40
N VAL A 158 0.39 -12.14 -7.28
CA VAL A 158 0.53 -13.05 -8.42
C VAL A 158 1.62 -12.59 -9.37
N LEU A 159 1.65 -11.31 -9.73
CA LEU A 159 2.69 -10.76 -10.60
C LEU A 159 4.07 -10.87 -9.97
N LEU A 160 4.20 -10.55 -8.68
CA LEU A 160 5.46 -10.72 -7.95
C LEU A 160 5.90 -12.19 -7.96
N ALA A 161 4.99 -13.13 -7.71
CA ALA A 161 5.33 -14.56 -7.71
C ALA A 161 5.81 -15.06 -9.09
N LEU A 162 5.29 -14.50 -10.18
CA LEU A 162 5.68 -14.88 -11.54
C LEU A 162 7.06 -14.33 -11.95
N TYR A 163 7.42 -13.13 -11.48
CA TYR A 163 8.59 -12.41 -11.98
C TYR A 163 9.70 -12.22 -10.95
N ILE A 164 9.55 -12.71 -9.73
CA ILE A 164 10.63 -12.72 -8.74
C ILE A 164 11.60 -13.87 -9.05
N ILE A 165 12.88 -13.55 -9.24
CA ILE A 165 13.96 -14.54 -9.42
C ILE A 165 14.98 -14.45 -8.28
N PRO A 166 15.50 -15.58 -7.77
CA PRO A 166 16.54 -15.56 -6.74
C PRO A 166 17.82 -14.89 -7.25
N LEU A 167 18.44 -14.07 -6.41
CA LEU A 167 19.79 -13.59 -6.64
C LEU A 167 20.76 -14.75 -6.37
N SER A 168 21.37 -15.29 -7.43
CA SER A 168 22.37 -16.36 -7.28
C SER A 168 23.47 -15.93 -6.31
N PRO A 169 23.87 -16.76 -5.33
CA PRO A 169 25.08 -16.50 -4.57
C PRO A 169 26.22 -16.41 -5.57
N LYS A 170 27.05 -15.37 -5.49
CA LYS A 170 28.32 -15.34 -6.22
C LYS A 170 29.06 -16.62 -5.84
N VAL A 171 29.06 -17.61 -6.73
CA VAL A 171 29.89 -18.79 -6.59
C VAL A 171 31.31 -18.27 -6.67
N ASN A 172 31.97 -18.14 -5.52
CA ASN A 172 33.41 -17.97 -5.47
C ASN A 172 34.00 -19.23 -6.13
N ARG A 173 34.29 -19.14 -7.43
CA ARG A 173 35.21 -20.06 -8.09
C ARG A 173 36.57 -19.80 -7.47
N ILE A 174 36.93 -20.62 -6.50
CA ILE A 174 38.32 -20.71 -6.02
C ILE A 174 39.06 -21.45 -7.14
N SER A 175 39.97 -20.71 -7.77
CA SER A 175 40.98 -21.18 -8.72
C SER A 175 41.92 -22.19 -8.09
#